data_AF-A0A965K1P5-F1
#
_entry.id   AF-A0A965K1P5-F1
#
_cell.length_a   1.000
_cell.length_b   1.000
_cell.length_c   1.000
_cell.angle_alpha   90.00
_cell.angle_beta   90.00
_cell.angle_gamma   90.00
#
_symmetry.space_group_name_H-M   'P 1'
#
loop_
_entity.id
_entity.type
_entity.pdbx_description
1 polymer ?
#
loop_
_entity_poly.entity_id
_entity_poly.type
_entity_poly.pdbx_seq_one_letter_code
_entity_poly.pdbx_strand_id
1 'polypeptide(L)' 'IYVISVHPNHQGKGLGAAALRVGLQSIHSRGVHRASLYVDDSNEAAIAMYKKHGFQTVRMDRVLRITR' A
#
# COMPACT_ATOMS: atom_id res chain seq x y z
N ILE A 1 6.47 -1.61 -5.34
CA ILE A 1 6.48 -0.43 -4.43
C ILE A 1 6.83 -0.97 -3.07
N TYR A 2 7.88 -0.47 -2.43
CA TYR A 2 8.34 -1.01 -1.14
C TYR A 2 7.62 -0.35 0.04
N VAL A 3 7.67 0.98 0.15
CA VAL A 3 7.01 1.77 1.20
C VAL A 3 6.40 3.02 0.60
N ILE A 4 5.24 3.42 1.12
CA ILE A 4 4.66 4.75 0.95
C ILE A 4 4.48 5.33 2.36
N SER A 5 4.95 6.55 2.58
CA SER A 5 4.73 7.27 3.83
C SER A 5 4.40 8.72 3.53
N VAL A 6 3.46 9.28 4.28
CA VAL A 6 3.06 10.68 4.19
C VAL A 6 3.35 11.32 5.54
N HIS A 7 4.05 12.45 5.50
CA HIS A 7 4.33 13.23 6.70
C HIS A 7 3.03 13.50 7.49
N PRO A 8 3.00 13.37 8.84
CA PRO A 8 1.77 13.51 9.64
C PRO A 8 0.94 14.75 9.30
N ASN A 9 1.58 15.93 9.22
CA ASN A 9 0.92 17.21 8.87
C ASN A 9 0.35 17.30 7.43
N HIS A 10 0.54 16.26 6.63
CA HIS A 10 0.11 16.18 5.23
C HIS A 10 -0.78 14.97 4.94
N GLN A 11 -1.16 14.21 5.97
CA GLN A 11 -2.10 13.09 5.83
C GLN A 11 -3.51 13.60 5.48
N GLY A 12 -4.36 12.72 4.94
CA GLY A 12 -5.72 13.08 4.51
C GLY A 12 -5.80 13.90 3.22
N LYS A 13 -4.68 14.38 2.67
CA LYS A 13 -4.62 15.21 1.45
C LYS A 13 -4.48 14.42 0.14
N GLY A 14 -4.67 13.10 0.18
CA GLY A 14 -4.55 12.24 -1.01
C GLY A 14 -3.12 11.98 -1.53
N LEU A 15 -2.08 12.45 -0.83
CA LEU A 15 -0.69 12.30 -1.27
C LEU A 15 -0.23 10.84 -1.40
N GLY A 16 -0.69 9.96 -0.49
CA GLY A 16 -0.39 8.52 -0.57
C GLY A 16 -0.97 7.87 -1.84
N ALA A 17 -2.20 8.24 -2.20
CA ALA A 17 -2.85 7.78 -3.42
C ALA A 17 -2.16 8.33 -4.68
N ALA A 18 -1.74 9.59 -4.65
CA ALA A 18 -0.97 10.19 -5.74
C ALA A 18 0.36 9.45 -5.97
N ALA A 19 1.11 9.18 -4.89
CA ALA A 19 2.36 8.43 -4.96
C ALA A 19 2.13 6.99 -5.48
N LEU A 20 1.09 6.31 -5.00
CA LEU A 20 0.71 4.97 -5.47
C LEU A 20 0.45 4.97 -6.98
N ARG A 21 -0.36 5.92 -7.47
CA ARG A 21 -0.70 6.03 -8.90
C ARG A 21 0.53 6.24 -9.78
N VAL A 22 1.44 7.12 -9.38
CA VAL A 22 2.69 7.35 -10.10
C VAL A 22 3.55 6.07 -10.13
N GLY A 23 3.64 5.36 -8.99
CA GLY A 23 4.34 4.08 -8.92
C GLY A 23 3.75 3.01 -9.85
N LEU A 24 2.42 2.87 -9.85
CA LEU A 24 1.71 1.93 -10.73
C LEU A 24 1.88 2.27 -12.21
N GLN A 25 1.76 3.54 -12.57
CA GLN A 25 1.98 4.00 -13.94
C GLN A 25 3.41 3.70 -14.41
N SER A 26 4.40 3.88 -13.53
CA SER A 26 5.80 3.64 -13.82
C SER A 26 6.13 2.15 -14.03
N ILE A 27 5.50 1.23 -13.29
CA ILE A 27 5.69 -0.21 -13.55
C ILE A 27 4.91 -0.66 -14.80
N HIS A 28 3.73 -0.08 -15.04
CA HIS A 28 2.94 -0.37 -16.23
C HIS A 28 3.66 0.03 -17.52
N SER A 29 4.31 1.21 -17.54
CA SER A 29 5.10 1.65 -18.71
C SER A 29 6.33 0.78 -18.99
N ARG A 30 6.70 -0.10 -18.07
CA ARG A 30 7.78 -1.10 -18.22
C ARG A 30 7.25 -2.51 -18.51
N GLY A 31 5.97 -2.65 -18.87
CA GLY A 31 5.35 -3.95 -19.18
C GLY A 31 5.03 -4.81 -17.95
N VAL A 32 5.05 -4.24 -16.75
CA VAL A 32 4.70 -4.97 -15.51
C VAL A 32 3.23 -4.75 -15.20
N HIS A 33 2.44 -5.81 -15.27
CA HIS A 33 0.99 -5.77 -15.10
C HIS A 33 0.50 -6.25 -13.73
N ARG A 34 1.41 -6.69 -12.85
CA ARG A 34 1.06 -7.21 -11.52
C ARG A 34 1.89 -6.53 -10.44
N ALA A 35 1.20 -6.04 -9.42
CA ALA A 35 1.81 -5.49 -8.20
C ALA A 35 1.22 -6.18 -6.98
N SER A 36 2.07 -6.46 -6.00
CA SER A 36 1.66 -6.98 -4.70
C SER A 36 2.35 -6.15 -3.62
N LEU A 37 1.67 -5.99 -2.50
CA LEU A 37 2.14 -5.24 -1.33
C LEU A 37 1.67 -5.92 -0.06
N TYR A 38 2.35 -5.63 1.04
CA TYR A 38 1.94 -6.02 2.38
C TYR A 38 1.50 -4.76 3.14
N VAL A 39 0.48 -4.92 3.97
CA VAL A 39 -0.03 -3.89 4.86
C VAL A 39 -0.40 -4.55 6.17
N ASP A 40 -0.08 -3.88 7.28
CA ASP A 40 -0.52 -4.30 8.60
C ASP A 40 -2.05 -4.24 8.68
N ASP A 41 -2.67 -5.22 9.35
CA ASP A 41 -4.14 -5.30 9.45
C ASP A 41 -4.73 -4.10 10.20
N SER A 42 -3.95 -3.48 11.09
CA SER A 42 -4.34 -2.30 11.85
C SER A 42 -4.30 -1.02 11.03
N ASN A 43 -3.71 -1.04 9.82
CA ASN A 43 -3.58 0.14 8.97
C ASN A 43 -4.78 0.28 8.02
N GLU A 44 -5.96 0.48 8.61
CA GLU A 44 -7.25 0.57 7.91
C GLU A 44 -7.24 1.65 6.81
N ALA A 45 -6.59 2.78 7.06
CA ALA A 45 -6.48 3.88 6.09
C ALA A 45 -5.72 3.44 4.83
N ALA A 46 -4.60 2.72 4.97
CA ALA A 46 -3.87 2.19 3.83
C ALA A 46 -4.66 1.09 3.12
N ILE A 47 -5.31 0.19 3.87
CA ILE A 47 -6.17 -0.87 3.30
C ILE A 47 -7.28 -0.25 2.43
N ALA A 48 -8.00 0.74 2.96
CA ALA A 48 -9.07 1.43 2.24
C ALA A 48 -8.52 2.14 0.99
N MET A 49 -7.37 2.80 1.10
CA MET A 49 -6.69 3.43 -0.04
C MET A 49 -6.35 2.40 -1.13
N TYR A 50 -5.73 1.27 -0.79
CA TYR A 50 -5.36 0.23 -1.76
C TYR A 50 -6.59 -0.40 -2.41
N LYS A 51 -7.63 -0.73 -1.64
CA LYS A 51 -8.90 -1.25 -2.18
C LYS A 51 -9.55 -0.29 -3.18
N LYS A 52 -9.55 1.02 -2.88
CA LYS A 52 -10.05 2.05 -3.80
C LYS A 52 -9.27 2.10 -5.13
N HIS A 53 -8.02 1.64 -5.15
CA HIS A 53 -7.17 1.57 -6.34
C HIS A 53 -7.11 0.17 -6.95
N GLY A 54 -8.11 -0.69 -6.68
CA GLY A 54 -8.26 -1.98 -7.33
C GLY A 54 -7.42 -3.11 -6.74
N PHE A 55 -6.72 -2.89 -5.63
CA PHE A 55 -6.07 -3.99 -4.92
C PHE A 55 -7.10 -4.84 -4.19
N GLN A 56 -6.81 -6.14 -4.11
CA GLN A 56 -7.60 -7.12 -3.39
C GLN A 56 -6.70 -7.87 -2.43
N THR A 57 -7.25 -8.33 -1.31
CA THR A 57 -6.54 -9.21 -0.38
C THR A 57 -6.34 -10.57 -1.05
N VAL A 58 -5.08 -10.97 -1.24
CA VAL A 58 -4.72 -12.28 -1.80
C VAL A 58 -4.13 -13.23 -0.76
N ARG A 59 -3.67 -12.70 0.37
CA ARG A 59 -3.09 -13.45 1.51
C ARG A 59 -3.19 -12.60 2.77
N MET A 60 -3.32 -13.26 3.93
CA MET A 60 -3.14 -12.68 5.25
C MET A 60 -2.16 -13.55 6.04
N ASP A 61 -1.16 -12.93 6.65
CA ASP A 61 -0.12 -13.59 7.43
C ASP A 61 -0.17 -13.12 8.88
N ARG A 62 0.26 -13.96 9.83
CA ARG A 62 0.39 -13.61 11.25
C ARG A 62 1.86 -13.53 11.64
N VAL A 63 2.24 -12.48 12.36
CA VAL A 63 3.59 -12.32 12.91
C VAL A 63 3.57 -12.72 14.39
N LEU A 64 4.40 -13.70 14.77
CA LEU A 64 4.59 -14.11 16.15
C LEU A 64 5.93 -13.57 16.66
N ARG A 65 5.96 -13.11 17.91
CA ARG A 65 7.18 -12.68 18.59
C ARG A 65 7.29 -13.39 19.93
N ILE A 66 8.50 -13.81 20.28
CA ILE A 66 8.77 -14.37 21.60
C ILE A 66 8.79 -13.25 22.65
N THR A 67 8.04 -13.44 23.73
CA THR A 67 8.10 -12.61 24.94
C THR A 67 8.79 -13.45 26.01
N ARG A 68 10.12 -13.41 26.03
CA ARG A 68 10.92 -13.95 27.15
C ARG A 68 11.19 -12.84 28.14
#